data_AF-A0A661WE74-F1
#
_entry.id   AF-A0A661WE74-F1
#
_cell.length_a   1.000
_cell.length_b   1.000
_cell.length_c   1.000
_cell.angle_alpha   90.00
_cell.angle_beta   90.00
_cell.angle_gamma   90.00
#
_symmetry.space_group_name_H-M   'P 1'
#
loop_
_entity.id
_entity.type
_entity.pdbx_description
1 polymer ?
#
loop_
_entity_poly.entity_id
_entity_poly.type
_entity_poly.pdbx_seq_one_letter_code
_entity_poly.pdbx_strand_id
1 'polypeptide(L)'
;MADFNATLSQLRKDALLGGGDVRIQKQHQKGKGTARERIDLLIDSGSFQEIGIFATRMQDQVSNGKPSNYGDGVITGKGTIDGRPVYIFAQDFTVMGGSVGKIHGKKIANIMDLAYQNGAPLIGLNDSGGARIQEGVNSLAAYGEIFFRNVRASGVIPQISIILGPCAGGAVYSPAITDFVFMVDGTSQMFITGP
;
A
#
# COMPACT_ATOMS: atom_id res chain seq x y z
N MET A 1 4.40 -6.64 32.75
CA MET A 1 3.37 -6.71 31.69
C MET A 1 2.82 -5.33 31.28
N ALA A 2 2.55 -4.39 32.20
CA ALA A 2 2.03 -3.06 31.84
C ALA A 2 2.94 -2.27 30.87
N ASP A 3 4.26 -2.43 30.98
CA ASP A 3 5.26 -1.70 30.18
C ASP A 3 5.29 -2.12 28.70
N PHE A 4 5.14 -3.42 28.40
CA PHE A 4 5.12 -3.93 27.01
C PHE A 4 3.87 -3.49 26.25
N ASN A 5 2.71 -3.47 26.90
CA ASN A 5 1.46 -3.02 26.27
C ASN A 5 1.48 -1.52 25.98
N ALA A 6 2.06 -0.72 26.88
CA ALA A 6 2.28 0.71 26.65
C ALA A 6 3.25 0.93 25.48
N THR A 7 4.36 0.20 25.45
CA THR A 7 5.34 0.25 24.35
C THR A 7 4.70 -0.12 23.01
N LEU A 8 4.00 -1.24 22.93
CA LEU A 8 3.30 -1.66 21.71
C LEU A 8 2.27 -0.62 21.25
N SER A 9 1.51 -0.05 22.18
CA SER A 9 0.53 0.98 21.87
C SER A 9 1.19 2.23 21.31
N GLN A 10 2.34 2.64 21.85
CA GLN A 10 3.10 3.76 21.32
C GLN A 10 3.66 3.47 19.92
N LEU A 11 4.24 2.29 19.70
CA LEU A 11 4.75 1.90 18.39
C LEU A 11 3.63 1.88 17.34
N ARG A 12 2.42 1.44 17.71
CA ARG A 12 1.24 1.52 16.83
C ARG A 12 0.93 2.98 16.47
N LYS A 13 0.86 3.88 17.46
CA LYS A 13 0.62 5.31 17.19
C LYS A 13 1.65 5.88 16.21
N ASP A 14 2.93 5.56 16.42
CA ASP A 14 4.00 6.02 15.54
C ASP A 14 3.84 5.46 14.12
N ALA A 15 3.46 4.19 13.97
CA ALA A 15 3.23 3.57 12.66
C ALA A 15 1.98 4.10 11.94
N LEU A 16 0.96 4.54 12.69
CA LEU A 16 -0.26 5.12 12.13
C LEU A 16 0.00 6.50 11.49
N LEU A 17 1.03 7.22 11.94
CA LEU A 17 1.37 8.55 11.40
C LEU A 17 2.00 8.51 9.99
N GLY A 18 2.41 7.34 9.50
CA GLY A 18 3.01 7.20 8.16
C GLY A 18 4.20 8.16 7.97
N GLY A 19 4.11 9.05 6.97
CA GLY A 19 5.13 10.07 6.69
C GLY A 19 5.13 11.29 7.63
N GLY A 20 4.26 11.31 8.64
CA GLY A 20 4.13 12.39 9.63
C GLY A 20 3.19 13.52 9.21
N ASP A 21 2.78 14.32 10.21
CA ASP A 21 1.72 15.34 10.07
C ASP A 21 1.95 16.33 8.93
N VAL A 22 3.20 16.80 8.76
CA VAL A 22 3.55 17.75 7.70
C VAL A 22 3.27 17.17 6.30
N ARG A 23 3.52 15.87 6.10
CA ARG A 23 3.29 15.22 4.81
C ARG A 23 1.81 14.88 4.62
N ILE A 24 1.10 14.51 5.69
CA ILE A 24 -0.35 14.31 5.69
C ILE A 24 -1.06 15.60 5.29
N GLN A 25 -0.73 16.73 5.91
CA GLN A 25 -1.31 18.03 5.56
C GLN A 25 -1.06 18.41 4.11
N LYS A 26 0.15 18.16 3.58
CA LYS A 26 0.45 18.37 2.15
C LYS A 26 -0.37 17.47 1.23
N GLN A 27 -0.70 16.26 1.66
CA GLN A 27 -1.57 15.34 0.92
C GLN A 27 -3.01 15.90 0.87
N HIS A 28 -3.53 16.33 2.03
CA HIS A 28 -4.86 16.94 2.13
C HIS A 28 -4.98 18.25 1.35
N GLN A 29 -3.96 19.12 1.37
CA GLN A 29 -3.91 20.35 0.57
C GLN A 29 -4.01 20.11 -0.94
N LYS A 30 -3.65 18.91 -1.40
CA LYS A 30 -3.80 18.48 -2.81
C LYS A 30 -5.18 17.87 -3.10
N GLY A 31 -6.12 17.93 -2.16
CA GLY A 31 -7.44 17.30 -2.28
C GLY A 31 -7.41 15.78 -2.19
N LYS A 32 -6.35 15.19 -1.65
CA LYS A 32 -6.17 13.73 -1.57
C LYS A 32 -6.27 13.26 -0.12
N GLY A 33 -7.02 12.19 0.12
CA GLY A 33 -6.94 11.45 1.38
C GLY A 33 -5.61 10.70 1.55
N THR A 34 -5.26 10.36 2.79
CA THR A 34 -4.19 9.42 3.13
C THR A 34 -4.58 7.99 2.79
N ALA A 35 -3.60 7.09 2.72
CA ALA A 35 -3.85 5.68 2.45
C ALA A 35 -4.78 5.01 3.49
N ARG A 36 -4.69 5.42 4.76
CA ARG A 36 -5.55 4.91 5.84
C ARG A 36 -6.97 5.45 5.75
N GLU A 37 -7.14 6.77 5.56
CA GLU A 37 -8.46 7.37 5.36
C GLU A 37 -9.20 6.74 4.15
N ARG A 38 -8.47 6.41 3.07
CA ARG A 38 -9.05 5.73 1.91
C ARG A 38 -9.51 4.31 2.22
N ILE A 39 -8.80 3.58 3.09
CA ILE A 39 -9.24 2.26 3.57
C ILE A 39 -10.48 2.42 4.45
N ASP A 40 -10.47 3.35 5.40
CA ASP A 40 -11.59 3.58 6.33
C ASP A 40 -12.87 4.01 5.61
N LEU A 41 -12.76 4.69 4.47
CA LEU A 41 -13.89 5.04 3.62
C LEU A 41 -14.46 3.86 2.83
N LEU A 42 -13.64 2.88 2.48
CA LEU A 42 -14.02 1.78 1.59
C LEU A 42 -14.45 0.53 2.34
N ILE A 43 -13.79 0.24 3.45
CA ILE A 43 -13.96 -0.99 4.24
C ILE A 43 -14.99 -0.75 5.35
N ASP A 44 -15.86 -1.73 5.59
CA ASP A 44 -16.87 -1.65 6.64
C ASP A 44 -16.24 -1.32 8.00
N SER A 45 -16.83 -0.38 8.73
CA SER A 45 -16.32 0.11 10.01
C SER A 45 -16.02 -1.03 10.98
N GLY A 46 -14.79 -1.06 11.50
CA GLY A 46 -14.33 -2.06 12.48
C GLY A 46 -13.96 -3.42 11.89
N SER A 47 -14.08 -3.63 10.58
CA SER A 47 -13.73 -4.90 9.93
C SER A 47 -12.26 -5.00 9.51
N PHE A 48 -11.57 -3.85 9.32
CA PHE A 48 -10.21 -3.83 8.81
C PHE A 48 -9.20 -4.44 9.79
N GLN A 49 -8.43 -5.41 9.31
CA GLN A 49 -7.34 -6.06 10.01
C GLN A 49 -6.04 -5.87 9.24
N GLU A 50 -5.20 -4.97 9.72
CA GLU A 50 -3.91 -4.67 9.11
C GLU A 50 -2.89 -5.79 9.33
N ILE A 51 -2.15 -6.13 8.27
CA ILE A 51 -1.10 -7.14 8.25
C ILE A 51 0.23 -6.44 7.93
N GLY A 52 1.25 -6.65 8.77
CA GLY A 52 2.60 -6.12 8.53
C GLY A 52 2.76 -4.63 8.83
N ILE A 53 2.02 -4.08 9.81
CA ILE A 53 2.12 -2.67 10.24
C ILE A 53 3.56 -2.26 10.61
N PHE A 54 4.32 -3.14 11.28
CA PHE A 54 5.69 -2.86 11.72
C PHE A 54 6.78 -3.28 10.73
N ALA A 55 6.41 -3.74 9.53
CA ALA A 55 7.39 -4.15 8.54
C ALA A 55 8.22 -2.93 8.10
N THR A 56 9.54 -3.05 8.23
CA THR A 56 10.51 -1.99 7.91
C THR A 56 11.65 -2.57 7.11
N ARG A 57 12.46 -1.70 6.52
CA ARG A 57 13.69 -2.11 5.84
C ARG A 57 14.82 -2.24 6.84
N MET A 58 15.78 -3.10 6.53
CA MET A 58 17.01 -3.20 7.33
C MET A 58 17.83 -1.92 7.29
N GLN A 59 17.76 -1.18 6.18
CA GLN A 59 18.51 0.07 5.96
C GLN A 59 17.79 1.32 6.48
N ASP A 60 16.59 1.18 7.06
CA ASP A 60 15.90 2.34 7.62
C ASP A 60 16.72 2.92 8.77
N GLN A 61 16.92 4.24 8.74
CA GLN A 61 17.58 4.92 9.86
C GLN A 61 16.78 4.66 11.14
N VAL A 62 17.51 4.23 12.16
CA VAL A 62 16.96 4.01 13.50
C VAL A 62 17.35 5.22 14.35
N SER A 63 16.36 5.97 14.82
CA SER A 63 16.56 7.06 15.77
C SER A 63 15.77 6.75 17.04
N ASN A 64 16.39 6.90 18.21
CA ASN A 64 15.81 6.53 19.51
C ASN A 64 15.21 5.11 19.52
N GLY A 65 15.87 4.15 18.85
CA GLY A 65 15.43 2.76 18.76
C GLY A 65 14.23 2.52 17.81
N LYS A 66 13.81 3.51 17.03
CA LYS A 66 12.66 3.40 16.11
C LYS A 66 13.08 3.58 14.65
N PRO A 67 12.68 2.68 13.73
CA PRO A 67 12.89 2.85 12.30
C PRO A 67 12.07 4.03 11.78
N SER A 68 12.64 4.74 10.80
CA SER A 68 12.05 5.94 10.20
C SER A 68 10.71 5.74 9.48
N ASN A 69 10.40 4.54 8.98
CA ASN A 69 9.19 4.29 8.16
C ASN A 69 8.57 2.92 8.45
N TYR A 70 7.60 2.85 9.36
CA TYR A 70 6.81 1.64 9.54
C TYR A 70 5.91 1.37 8.33
N GLY A 71 5.72 0.09 8.00
CA GLY A 71 4.87 -0.38 6.91
C GLY A 71 5.48 -0.25 5.51
N ASP A 72 6.66 0.35 5.38
CA ASP A 72 7.41 0.58 4.13
C ASP A 72 6.60 1.29 3.02
N GLY A 73 5.66 2.16 3.41
CA GLY A 73 4.86 2.98 2.50
C GLY A 73 3.71 2.25 1.81
N VAL A 74 3.26 1.13 2.36
CA VAL A 74 2.00 0.48 1.97
C VAL A 74 1.29 -0.10 3.18
N ILE A 75 -0.01 0.16 3.28
CA ILE A 75 -0.90 -0.50 4.23
C ILE A 75 -1.49 -1.71 3.53
N THR A 76 -1.47 -2.87 4.16
CA THR A 76 -2.02 -4.12 3.61
C THR A 76 -2.87 -4.80 4.65
N GLY A 77 -3.97 -5.41 4.25
CA GLY A 77 -4.84 -6.10 5.20
C GLY A 77 -6.06 -6.74 4.55
N LYS A 78 -6.96 -7.21 5.40
CA LYS A 78 -8.26 -7.74 5.00
C LYS A 78 -9.36 -7.00 5.74
N GLY A 79 -10.56 -7.00 5.20
CA GLY A 79 -11.75 -6.43 5.83
C GLY A 79 -13.00 -6.96 5.17
N THR A 80 -14.10 -6.25 5.33
CA THR A 80 -15.33 -6.53 4.59
C THR A 80 -15.83 -5.32 3.83
N ILE A 81 -16.55 -5.56 2.74
CA ILE A 81 -17.39 -4.57 2.05
C ILE A 81 -18.76 -5.19 1.92
N ASP A 82 -19.78 -4.54 2.47
CA ASP A 82 -21.14 -5.09 2.57
C ASP A 82 -21.14 -6.48 3.23
N GLY A 83 -20.29 -6.67 4.25
CA GLY A 83 -20.12 -7.95 4.95
C GLY A 83 -19.37 -9.04 4.17
N ARG A 84 -18.93 -8.79 2.94
CA ARG A 84 -18.19 -9.76 2.11
C ARG A 84 -16.68 -9.60 2.30
N PRO A 85 -15.92 -10.69 2.47
CA PRO A 85 -14.48 -10.60 2.72
C PRO A 85 -13.75 -10.03 1.50
N VAL A 86 -12.85 -9.09 1.75
CA VAL A 86 -11.96 -8.51 0.74
C VAL A 86 -10.54 -8.37 1.30
N TYR A 87 -9.57 -8.41 0.39
CA TYR A 87 -8.18 -8.11 0.65
C TYR A 87 -7.81 -6.79 -0.01
N ILE A 88 -6.98 -5.99 0.66
CA ILE A 88 -6.69 -4.64 0.22
C ILE A 88 -5.23 -4.25 0.49
N PHE A 89 -4.66 -3.50 -0.44
CA PHE A 89 -3.47 -2.70 -0.18
C PHE A 89 -3.71 -1.24 -0.55
N ALA A 90 -3.09 -0.32 0.20
CA ALA A 90 -3.13 1.11 -0.07
C ALA A 90 -1.74 1.71 0.06
N GLN A 91 -1.24 2.29 -1.02
CA GLN A 91 0.08 2.91 -1.07
C GLN A 91 0.04 4.29 -0.40
N ASP A 92 0.98 4.52 0.50
CA ASP A 92 1.09 5.77 1.25
C ASP A 92 2.12 6.69 0.60
N PHE A 93 1.64 7.67 -0.16
CA PHE A 93 2.48 8.66 -0.82
C PHE A 93 3.31 9.51 0.15
N THR A 94 2.88 9.61 1.42
CA THR A 94 3.61 10.36 2.44
C THR A 94 4.92 9.65 2.84
N VAL A 95 5.04 8.34 2.59
CA VAL A 95 6.23 7.54 2.88
C VAL A 95 7.01 7.30 1.59
N MET A 96 8.13 8.00 1.41
CA MET A 96 9.02 7.88 0.24
C MET A 96 8.28 7.98 -1.11
N GLY A 97 7.25 8.81 -1.20
CA GLY A 97 6.44 8.98 -2.42
C GLY A 97 5.62 7.75 -2.81
N GLY A 98 5.33 6.85 -1.85
CA GLY A 98 4.65 5.58 -2.12
C GLY A 98 5.45 4.64 -3.03
N SER A 99 6.75 4.92 -3.21
CA SER A 99 7.62 4.15 -4.10
C SER A 99 7.73 2.70 -3.67
N VAL A 100 7.71 1.79 -4.65
CA VAL A 100 7.76 0.34 -4.43
C VAL A 100 9.22 -0.08 -4.22
N GLY A 101 9.53 -0.49 -2.99
CA GLY A 101 10.78 -1.18 -2.61
C GLY A 101 10.55 -2.66 -2.32
N LYS A 102 11.58 -3.34 -1.79
CA LYS A 102 11.57 -4.77 -1.51
C LYS A 102 10.51 -5.17 -0.48
N ILE A 103 10.44 -4.46 0.65
CA ILE A 103 9.51 -4.80 1.74
C ILE A 103 8.09 -4.40 1.37
N HIS A 104 7.91 -3.24 0.75
CA HIS A 104 6.66 -2.80 0.14
C HIS A 104 6.08 -3.85 -0.80
N GLY A 105 6.87 -4.28 -1.79
CA GLY A 105 6.45 -5.32 -2.74
C GLY A 105 6.16 -6.65 -2.07
N LYS A 106 6.96 -7.06 -1.08
CA LYS A 106 6.71 -8.28 -0.31
C LYS A 106 5.38 -8.23 0.46
N LYS A 107 5.01 -7.08 1.02
CA LYS A 107 3.70 -6.91 1.68
C LYS A 107 2.55 -7.06 0.70
N ILE A 108 2.66 -6.43 -0.48
CA ILE A 108 1.64 -6.56 -1.54
C ILE A 108 1.56 -8.01 -2.01
N ALA A 109 2.69 -8.64 -2.35
CA ALA A 109 2.74 -10.04 -2.76
C ALA A 109 2.07 -10.97 -1.72
N ASN A 110 2.33 -10.74 -0.42
CA ASN A 110 1.70 -11.50 0.64
C ASN A 110 0.17 -11.31 0.70
N ILE A 111 -0.33 -10.08 0.51
CA ILE A 111 -1.79 -9.85 0.53
C ILE A 111 -2.48 -10.44 -0.70
N MET A 112 -1.81 -10.43 -1.86
CA MET A 112 -2.27 -11.10 -3.07
C MET A 112 -2.34 -12.62 -2.91
N ASP A 113 -1.31 -13.22 -2.30
CA ASP A 113 -1.29 -14.66 -2.01
C ASP A 113 -2.44 -15.07 -1.07
N LEU A 114 -2.71 -14.26 -0.04
CA LEU A 114 -3.83 -14.50 0.86
C LEU A 114 -5.19 -14.33 0.17
N ALA A 115 -5.36 -13.31 -0.67
CA ALA A 115 -6.58 -13.10 -1.45
C ALA A 115 -6.86 -14.31 -2.36
N TYR A 116 -5.83 -14.76 -3.08
CA TYR A 116 -5.91 -15.91 -3.97
C TYR A 116 -6.25 -17.20 -3.21
N GLN A 117 -5.57 -17.47 -2.09
CA GLN A 117 -5.81 -18.67 -1.27
C GLN A 117 -7.21 -18.72 -0.68
N ASN A 118 -7.81 -17.57 -0.38
CA ASN A 118 -9.13 -17.48 0.26
C ASN A 118 -10.26 -17.23 -0.76
N GLY A 119 -9.95 -17.14 -2.05
CA GLY A 119 -10.95 -16.91 -3.09
C GLY A 119 -11.70 -15.58 -2.92
N ALA A 120 -11.05 -14.56 -2.38
CA ALA A 120 -11.66 -13.26 -2.08
C ALA A 120 -11.10 -12.16 -3.00
N PRO A 121 -11.89 -11.12 -3.31
CA PRO A 121 -11.44 -10.00 -4.13
C PRO A 121 -10.22 -9.29 -3.56
N LEU A 122 -9.37 -8.79 -4.46
CA LEU A 122 -8.24 -7.95 -4.14
C LEU A 122 -8.48 -6.53 -4.66
N ILE A 123 -8.32 -5.54 -3.80
CA ILE A 123 -8.41 -4.11 -4.14
C ILE A 123 -7.06 -3.44 -3.92
N GLY A 124 -6.54 -2.79 -4.96
CA GLY A 124 -5.32 -1.99 -4.91
C GLY A 124 -5.61 -0.49 -4.97
N LEU A 125 -5.30 0.24 -3.91
CA LEU A 125 -5.37 1.71 -3.88
C LEU A 125 -3.98 2.29 -4.19
N ASN A 126 -3.80 2.75 -5.42
CA ASN A 126 -2.50 3.12 -5.99
C ASN A 126 -2.24 4.63 -5.91
N ASP A 127 -1.11 5.01 -5.32
CA ASP A 127 -0.61 6.39 -5.22
C ASP A 127 0.92 6.29 -5.00
N SER A 128 1.64 6.07 -6.11
CA SER A 128 3.06 5.71 -6.12
C SER A 128 3.86 6.44 -7.20
N GLY A 129 4.97 7.04 -6.79
CA GLY A 129 5.97 7.61 -7.70
C GLY A 129 6.75 6.58 -8.54
N GLY A 130 6.46 5.28 -8.42
CA GLY A 130 7.10 4.23 -9.20
C GLY A 130 8.13 3.42 -8.41
N ALA A 131 9.19 2.95 -9.07
CA ALA A 131 10.23 2.15 -8.43
C ALA A 131 11.03 2.98 -7.42
N ARG A 132 11.35 2.40 -6.27
CA ARG A 132 12.27 3.02 -5.33
C ARG A 132 13.71 2.85 -5.81
N ILE A 133 14.24 3.89 -6.47
CA ILE A 133 15.56 3.88 -7.12
C ILE A 133 16.67 3.49 -6.15
N GLN A 134 16.57 3.91 -4.88
CA GLN A 134 17.56 3.65 -3.84
C GLN A 134 17.72 2.15 -3.53
N GLU A 135 16.76 1.31 -3.90
CA GLU A 135 16.81 -0.15 -3.71
C GLU A 135 17.12 -0.93 -5.01
N GLY A 136 17.27 -0.22 -6.13
CA GLY A 136 17.73 -0.74 -7.42
C GLY A 136 16.93 -1.96 -7.89
N VAL A 137 17.65 -3.03 -8.24
CA VAL A 137 17.07 -4.27 -8.77
C VAL A 137 16.05 -4.94 -7.84
N ASN A 138 16.11 -4.69 -6.53
CA ASN A 138 15.12 -5.25 -5.61
C ASN A 138 13.73 -4.65 -5.84
N SER A 139 13.65 -3.37 -6.22
CA SER A 139 12.38 -2.71 -6.58
C SER A 139 11.80 -3.29 -7.86
N LEU A 140 12.65 -3.64 -8.83
CA LEU A 140 12.22 -4.29 -10.07
C LEU A 140 11.76 -5.73 -9.83
N ALA A 141 12.47 -6.48 -8.98
CA ALA A 141 12.06 -7.82 -8.56
C ALA A 141 10.70 -7.78 -7.83
N ALA A 142 10.49 -6.79 -6.95
CA ALA A 142 9.21 -6.57 -6.27
C ALA A 142 8.06 -6.37 -7.27
N TYR A 143 8.27 -5.59 -8.35
CA TYR A 143 7.29 -5.48 -9.41
C TYR A 143 7.02 -6.81 -10.12
N GLY A 144 8.06 -7.56 -10.46
CA GLY A 144 7.91 -8.90 -11.07
C GLY A 144 7.06 -9.85 -10.23
N GLU A 145 7.28 -9.86 -8.91
CA GLU A 145 6.49 -10.67 -7.97
C GLU A 145 5.02 -10.26 -7.90
N ILE A 146 4.72 -8.96 -7.99
CA ILE A 146 3.35 -8.44 -8.05
C ILE A 146 2.69 -8.84 -9.38
N PHE A 147 3.36 -8.60 -10.51
CA PHE A 147 2.80 -8.88 -11.84
C PHE A 147 2.52 -10.36 -12.03
N PHE A 148 3.46 -11.22 -11.60
CA PHE A 148 3.27 -12.66 -11.63
C PHE A 148 2.00 -13.10 -10.88
N ARG A 149 1.74 -12.50 -9.71
CA ARG A 149 0.52 -12.79 -8.94
C ARG A 149 -0.72 -12.22 -9.59
N ASN A 150 -0.65 -11.04 -10.22
CA ASN A 150 -1.79 -10.51 -10.97
C ASN A 150 -2.22 -11.48 -12.08
N VAL A 151 -1.26 -12.00 -12.85
CA VAL A 151 -1.52 -12.98 -13.91
C VAL A 151 -2.07 -14.27 -13.33
N ARG A 152 -1.50 -14.79 -12.23
CA ARG A 152 -2.01 -16.00 -11.58
C ARG A 152 -3.44 -15.85 -11.05
N ALA A 153 -3.79 -14.67 -10.55
CA ALA A 153 -5.12 -14.36 -10.03
C ALA A 153 -6.14 -13.99 -11.12
N SER A 154 -5.69 -13.74 -12.35
CA SER A 154 -6.53 -13.31 -13.48
C SER A 154 -7.60 -14.35 -13.78
N GLY A 155 -8.87 -13.93 -13.71
CA GLY A 155 -10.03 -14.82 -13.88
C GLY A 155 -10.30 -15.79 -12.72
N VAL A 156 -9.53 -15.70 -11.61
CA VAL A 156 -9.70 -16.54 -10.41
C VAL A 156 -10.35 -15.76 -9.27
N ILE A 157 -9.81 -14.57 -8.96
CA ILE A 157 -10.42 -13.63 -8.00
C ILE A 157 -10.60 -12.27 -8.69
N PRO A 158 -11.63 -11.48 -8.33
CA PRO A 158 -11.74 -10.11 -8.83
C PRO A 158 -10.57 -9.26 -8.35
N GLN A 159 -9.90 -8.60 -9.29
CA GLN A 159 -8.80 -7.68 -9.06
C GLN A 159 -9.22 -6.28 -9.48
N ILE A 160 -9.24 -5.35 -8.54
CA ILE A 160 -9.70 -3.98 -8.77
C ILE A 160 -8.57 -3.01 -8.42
N SER A 161 -8.24 -2.12 -9.36
CA SER A 161 -7.26 -1.05 -9.14
C SER A 161 -7.96 0.30 -9.09
N ILE A 162 -7.69 1.08 -8.05
CA ILE A 162 -8.14 2.46 -7.91
C ILE A 162 -6.91 3.36 -7.90
N ILE A 163 -6.80 4.26 -8.88
CA ILE A 163 -5.69 5.19 -9.02
C ILE A 163 -6.07 6.51 -8.37
N LEU A 164 -5.36 6.84 -7.30
CA LEU A 164 -5.66 7.95 -6.39
C LEU A 164 -4.54 9.00 -6.33
N GLY A 165 -3.60 8.93 -7.26
CA GLY A 165 -2.45 9.82 -7.36
C GLY A 165 -1.58 9.47 -8.57
N PRO A 166 -0.32 9.91 -8.57
CA PRO A 166 0.63 9.47 -9.58
C PRO A 166 0.78 7.95 -9.56
N CYS A 167 0.85 7.35 -10.74
CA CYS A 167 1.16 5.95 -10.96
C CYS A 167 2.11 5.92 -12.17
N ALA A 168 3.41 5.90 -11.90
CA ALA A 168 4.44 6.13 -12.91
C ALA A 168 5.34 4.90 -13.13
N GLY A 169 5.75 4.67 -14.37
CA GLY A 169 6.70 3.62 -14.74
C GLY A 169 6.17 2.24 -14.39
N GLY A 170 6.96 1.46 -13.63
CA GLY A 170 6.59 0.10 -13.22
C GLY A 170 5.24 0.00 -12.49
N ALA A 171 4.81 1.06 -11.81
CA ALA A 171 3.56 1.05 -11.04
C ALA A 171 2.31 0.85 -11.92
N VAL A 172 2.36 1.19 -13.21
CA VAL A 172 1.18 1.12 -14.10
C VAL A 172 0.84 -0.29 -14.57
N TYR A 173 1.81 -1.21 -14.56
CA TYR A 173 1.62 -2.54 -15.14
C TYR A 173 0.72 -3.42 -14.29
N SER A 174 0.78 -3.33 -12.96
CA SER A 174 -0.12 -4.11 -12.10
C SER A 174 -1.59 -3.72 -12.35
N PRO A 175 -1.98 -2.42 -12.32
CA PRO A 175 -3.33 -2.01 -12.72
C PRO A 175 -3.73 -2.43 -14.14
N ALA A 176 -2.81 -2.38 -15.11
CA ALA A 176 -3.10 -2.79 -16.48
C ALA A 176 -3.44 -4.30 -16.62
N ILE A 177 -3.08 -5.13 -15.65
CA ILE A 177 -3.40 -6.57 -15.63
C ILE A 177 -4.69 -6.84 -14.82
N THR A 178 -5.11 -5.94 -13.93
CA THR A 178 -6.33 -6.12 -13.13
C THR A 178 -7.61 -5.99 -13.97
N ASP A 179 -8.72 -6.52 -13.47
CA ASP A 179 -9.98 -6.61 -14.23
C ASP A 179 -10.64 -5.23 -14.43
N PHE A 180 -10.53 -4.35 -13.43
CA PHE A 180 -11.11 -3.00 -13.47
C PHE A 180 -10.11 -1.96 -12.95
N VAL A 181 -10.02 -0.85 -13.69
CA VAL A 181 -9.21 0.31 -13.31
C VAL A 181 -10.11 1.53 -13.18
N PHE A 182 -10.21 2.07 -11.95
CA PHE A 182 -10.90 3.32 -11.66
C PHE A 182 -9.87 4.42 -11.43
N MET A 183 -10.07 5.58 -12.02
CA MET A 183 -9.18 6.74 -11.87
C MET A 183 -9.97 7.94 -11.35
N VAL A 184 -9.37 8.72 -10.44
CA VAL A 184 -9.99 9.95 -9.94
C VAL A 184 -9.55 11.13 -10.81
N ASP A 185 -10.52 11.83 -11.37
CA ASP A 185 -10.28 13.02 -12.18
C ASP A 185 -9.53 14.12 -11.38
N GLY A 186 -8.68 14.87 -12.08
CA GLY A 186 -7.88 15.98 -11.53
C GLY A 186 -6.73 15.59 -10.59
N THR A 187 -6.75 14.41 -9.97
CA THR A 187 -5.77 14.03 -8.93
C THR A 187 -4.93 12.80 -9.26
N SER A 188 -5.36 11.97 -10.21
CA SER A 188 -4.66 10.74 -10.60
C SER A 188 -4.02 10.83 -11.99
N GLN A 189 -2.92 10.11 -12.20
CA GLN A 189 -2.27 9.97 -13.51
C GLN A 189 -1.67 8.56 -13.66
N MET A 190 -1.69 8.02 -14.88
CA MET A 190 -0.95 6.81 -15.25
C MET A 190 -0.09 7.07 -16.50
N PHE A 191 1.20 6.77 -16.42
CA PHE A 191 2.12 6.86 -17.57
C PHE A 191 3.35 5.98 -17.38
N ILE A 192 3.89 5.42 -18.47
CA ILE A 192 5.11 4.60 -18.43
C ILE A 192 6.36 5.48 -18.31
N THR A 193 6.45 6.52 -19.14
CA THR A 193 7.57 7.46 -19.16
C THR A 193 7.07 8.85 -18.82
N GLY A 194 7.80 9.58 -17.98
CA GLY A 194 7.45 10.95 -17.62
C GLY A 194 7.51 11.90 -18.82
N PRO A 195 6.84 13.07 -18.75
CA PRO A 195 6.89 14.11 -19.77
C PRO A 195 8.30 14.64 -20.06
#